data_AF-V3ZYM0-F1
#
_entry.id   AF-V3ZYM0-F1
#
_cell.length_a   1.000
_cell.length_b   1.000
_cell.length_c   1.000
_cell.angle_alpha   90.00
_cell.angle_beta   90.00
_cell.angle_gamma   90.00
#
_symmetry.space_group_name_H-M   'P 1'
#
loop_
_entity.id
_entity.type
_entity.pdbx_description
1 polymer ?
#
loop_
_entity_poly.entity_id
_entity_poly.type
_entity_poly.pdbx_seq_one_letter_code
_entity_poly.pdbx_strand_id
1 'polypeptide(L)'
;MAHSLLQNKRFFCREWSFSKIQHCLDHRPESKTCGALIMGGPGCGKTALCCELVWPTSSNGKQTTLRKRLIAHHFCQAHNIDTLSLVDFISGIVDQLSRSELIVGYREKLKDPSVRKFLDQDEIERSPDEAFKQTVLNPLMALDPPKDTLFILVDSIDESYLQTFTEKSPVSRNIAELLANYHPLIPPWLLLICSSRKQSKSVTRMFTGFRKISLDDLRKSHIVRDVQQYILCRLDQEEALRQHLSRETAEMLNQLHIKSNGCFLYLEKVLDGVADNFIMLREIKEIPGTLNGLYLWLCQRLFVKKQFDKIQPILNAILAARRPLTVDNLYSCSRGIDTTLTFEEFERRLKLMSKILIDGDNGSKILFHHSFAEWLLDVKHCTQKYLCNATYGHGMIAMAATLNAAHLTAPEVQDFAFHLLRTNFQPPIQYHHLVQWLMLSSADVESSLCSGIPKDQKIVKLLLDAGARMPSNEMDASTLSVDDDKDDSGSSVEEIDIPVDQIDGNGRSLLHTSSYQGQLLFWGTAVDHIDGEGRSVLCVAAAQGNPAVVTLLLDRGLDEMHRDNGGWTPLHMAAYEGHFEAGNKDKEYGQERMKEEGGRRFVERMSE
;
A
#
# COMPACT_ATOMS: atom_id res chain seq x y z
N MET A 1 12.68 11.04 6.92
CA MET A 1 13.23 10.88 5.55
C MET A 1 13.77 9.47 5.43
N ALA A 2 13.37 8.73 4.41
CA ALA A 2 13.87 7.37 4.21
C ALA A 2 15.33 7.40 3.76
N HIS A 3 16.22 6.82 4.57
CA HIS A 3 17.59 6.56 4.16
C HIS A 3 17.59 5.36 3.19
N SER A 4 18.42 5.43 2.15
CA SER A 4 18.60 4.28 1.27
C SER A 4 19.46 3.24 1.97
N LEU A 5 19.08 1.97 1.92
CA LEU A 5 19.88 0.83 2.41
C LEU A 5 21.26 0.72 1.73
N LEU A 6 21.46 1.44 0.62
CA LEU A 6 22.73 1.50 -0.10
C LEU A 6 23.61 2.68 0.32
N GLN A 7 23.20 3.49 1.30
CA GLN A 7 23.99 4.59 1.80
C GLN A 7 25.33 4.07 2.36
N ASN A 8 26.43 4.73 1.99
CA ASN A 8 27.82 4.37 2.33
C ASN A 8 28.31 3.04 1.72
N LYS A 9 27.49 2.31 0.97
CA LYS A 9 27.97 1.15 0.22
C LYS A 9 28.84 1.64 -0.94
N ARG A 10 30.06 1.10 -1.03
CA ARG A 10 31.02 1.52 -2.05
C ARG A 10 30.46 1.32 -3.46
N PHE A 11 30.47 2.39 -4.24
CA PHE A 11 30.05 2.38 -5.63
C PHE A 11 31.24 2.13 -6.55
N PHE A 12 31.03 1.39 -7.63
CA PHE A 12 32.08 1.04 -8.58
C PHE A 12 31.63 1.34 -10.01
N CYS A 13 32.57 1.83 -10.82
CA CYS A 13 32.43 2.06 -12.27
C CYS A 13 31.39 3.16 -12.61
N ARG A 14 30.87 3.17 -13.84
CA ARG A 14 29.81 4.10 -14.30
C ARG A 14 30.22 5.59 -14.40
N GLU A 15 31.51 5.91 -14.42
CA GLU A 15 32.02 7.29 -14.55
C GLU A 15 31.47 8.07 -15.76
N TRP A 16 31.18 7.36 -16.85
CA TRP A 16 30.54 7.94 -18.04
C TRP A 16 29.14 8.50 -17.74
N SER A 17 28.42 7.92 -16.77
CA SER A 17 27.06 8.34 -16.43
C SER A 17 27.07 9.66 -15.67
N PHE A 18 27.96 9.81 -14.69
CA PHE A 18 28.22 11.10 -14.01
C PHE A 18 28.66 12.17 -15.01
N SER A 19 29.53 11.81 -15.95
CA SER A 19 29.96 12.72 -17.02
C SER A 19 28.79 13.20 -17.88
N LYS A 20 27.83 12.32 -18.20
CA LYS A 20 26.62 12.70 -18.94
C LYS A 20 25.69 13.58 -18.12
N ILE A 21 25.51 13.28 -16.83
CA ILE A 21 24.69 14.09 -15.93
C ILE A 21 25.30 15.50 -15.80
N GLN A 22 26.61 15.58 -15.59
CA GLN A 22 27.33 16.85 -15.55
C GLN A 22 27.14 17.64 -16.84
N HIS A 23 27.28 17.00 -18.00
CA HIS A 23 26.99 17.65 -19.28
C HIS A 23 25.53 18.15 -19.37
N CYS A 24 24.56 17.43 -18.82
CA CYS A 24 23.16 17.89 -18.81
C CYS A 24 22.97 19.12 -17.94
N LEU A 25 23.67 19.20 -16.81
CA LEU A 25 23.66 20.37 -15.92
C LEU A 25 24.29 21.58 -16.61
N ASP A 26 25.51 21.42 -17.12
CA ASP A 26 26.27 22.54 -17.70
C ASP A 26 25.56 23.16 -18.92
N HIS A 27 24.79 22.36 -19.69
CA HIS A 27 24.04 22.84 -20.87
C HIS A 27 22.55 23.12 -20.57
N ARG A 28 22.12 23.03 -19.30
CA ARG A 28 20.71 23.23 -18.92
C ARG A 28 20.15 24.61 -19.30
N PRO A 29 20.89 25.74 -19.19
CA PRO A 29 20.37 27.06 -19.55
C PRO A 29 20.06 27.21 -21.04
N GLU A 30 20.80 26.50 -21.89
CA GLU A 30 20.66 26.53 -23.35
C GLU A 30 19.70 25.45 -23.87
N SER A 31 19.47 24.39 -23.08
CA SER A 31 18.66 23.25 -23.50
C SER A 31 17.17 23.47 -23.29
N LYS A 32 16.38 23.02 -24.26
CA LYS A 32 14.92 22.89 -24.15
C LYS A 32 14.49 21.76 -23.20
N THR A 33 15.40 20.86 -22.82
CA THR A 33 15.10 19.73 -21.93
C THR A 33 15.23 20.16 -20.48
N CYS A 34 14.16 20.02 -19.70
CA CYS A 34 14.11 20.37 -18.27
C CYS A 34 14.73 19.31 -17.34
N GLY A 35 15.08 18.12 -17.85
CA GLY A 35 15.57 17.05 -17.01
C GLY A 35 16.23 15.86 -17.72
N ALA A 36 16.76 14.95 -16.92
CA ALA A 36 17.38 13.70 -17.33
C ALA A 36 16.69 12.51 -16.66
N LEU A 37 16.40 11.46 -17.45
CA LEU A 37 15.76 10.24 -16.97
C LEU A 37 16.77 9.08 -17.02
N ILE A 38 17.15 8.58 -15.85
CA ILE A 38 18.02 7.42 -15.67
C ILE A 38 17.16 6.15 -15.80
N MET A 39 17.49 5.31 -16.77
CA MET A 39 16.71 4.14 -17.14
C MET A 39 17.52 2.85 -17.06
N GLY A 40 16.85 1.75 -16.75
CA GLY A 40 17.41 0.41 -16.91
C GLY A 40 16.57 -0.66 -16.20
N GLY A 41 16.84 -1.92 -16.51
CA GLY A 41 16.15 -3.07 -15.90
C GLY A 41 16.33 -3.20 -14.39
N PRO A 42 15.62 -4.15 -13.76
CA PRO A 42 15.81 -4.46 -12.34
C PRO A 42 17.27 -4.86 -12.07
N GLY A 43 17.84 -4.36 -10.97
CA GLY A 43 19.20 -4.71 -10.55
C GLY A 43 20.36 -4.13 -11.37
N CYS A 44 20.13 -3.22 -12.33
CA CYS A 44 21.24 -2.59 -13.09
C CYS A 44 22.03 -1.51 -12.32
N GLY A 45 21.59 -1.15 -11.11
CA GLY A 45 22.28 -0.19 -10.24
C GLY A 45 21.77 1.26 -10.30
N LYS A 46 20.51 1.50 -10.67
CA LYS A 46 19.90 2.85 -10.70
C LYS A 46 19.95 3.54 -9.34
N THR A 47 19.34 2.93 -8.32
CA THR A 47 19.34 3.44 -6.95
C THR A 47 20.75 3.58 -6.39
N ALA A 48 21.67 2.67 -6.72
CA ALA A 48 23.08 2.78 -6.32
C ALA A 48 23.76 4.01 -6.94
N LEU A 49 23.51 4.29 -8.23
CA LEU A 49 24.00 5.50 -8.90
C LEU A 49 23.41 6.77 -8.27
N CYS A 50 22.11 6.77 -7.97
CA CYS A 50 21.44 7.86 -7.28
C CYS A 50 22.02 8.07 -5.87
N CYS A 51 22.30 7.00 -5.12
CA CYS A 51 22.93 7.09 -3.81
C CYS A 51 24.33 7.72 -3.90
N GLU A 52 25.14 7.35 -4.89
CA GLU A 52 26.48 7.95 -5.08
C GLU A 52 26.41 9.44 -5.47
N LEU A 53 25.33 9.91 -6.10
CA LEU A 53 25.11 11.34 -6.35
C LEU A 53 24.80 12.13 -5.07
N VAL A 54 24.11 11.51 -4.10
CA VAL A 54 23.71 12.14 -2.82
C VAL A 54 24.77 11.98 -1.74
N TRP A 55 25.40 10.81 -1.68
CA TRP A 55 26.39 10.43 -0.68
C TRP A 55 27.59 9.79 -1.39
N PRO A 56 28.45 10.62 -2.02
CA PRO A 56 29.59 10.11 -2.77
C PRO A 56 30.55 9.38 -1.84
N THR A 57 30.90 8.14 -2.20
CA THR A 57 31.83 7.30 -1.44
C THR A 57 33.29 7.55 -1.81
N SER A 58 33.55 8.10 -3.00
CA SER A 58 34.90 8.45 -3.44
C SER A 58 35.22 9.92 -3.15
N SER A 59 36.38 10.17 -2.54
CA SER A 59 36.83 11.53 -2.18
C SER A 59 37.12 12.42 -3.39
N ASN A 60 37.68 11.84 -4.45
CA ASN A 60 38.06 12.53 -5.68
C ASN A 60 37.29 11.95 -6.87
N GLY A 61 36.21 12.61 -7.28
CA GLY A 61 35.41 12.19 -8.42
C GLY A 61 34.37 13.22 -8.85
N LYS A 62 33.80 13.02 -10.04
CA LYS A 62 32.75 13.91 -10.59
C LYS A 62 31.50 13.93 -9.72
N GLN A 63 31.21 12.83 -9.03
CA GLN A 63 30.13 12.71 -8.06
C GLN A 63 30.23 13.73 -6.92
N THR A 64 31.44 14.05 -6.42
CA THR A 64 31.62 15.06 -5.36
C THR A 64 31.31 16.45 -5.88
N THR A 65 31.67 16.75 -7.13
CA THR A 65 31.30 18.02 -7.78
C THR A 65 29.81 18.11 -8.04
N LEU A 66 29.18 17.01 -8.48
CA LEU A 66 27.73 16.94 -8.65
C LEU A 66 26.99 17.11 -7.32
N ARG A 67 27.46 16.48 -6.24
CA ARG A 67 26.84 16.59 -4.91
C ARG A 67 26.76 18.04 -4.41
N LYS A 68 27.74 18.88 -4.74
CA LYS A 68 27.74 20.31 -4.39
C LYS A 68 26.64 21.11 -5.09
N ARG A 69 26.04 20.57 -6.15
CA ARG A 69 24.93 21.18 -6.92
C ARG A 69 23.56 20.55 -6.62
N LEU A 70 23.50 19.59 -5.70
CA LEU A 70 22.26 18.93 -5.27
C LEU A 70 21.55 19.78 -4.21
N ILE A 71 20.28 20.12 -4.45
CA ILE A 71 19.47 20.91 -3.50
C ILE A 71 18.45 20.08 -2.73
N ALA A 72 17.91 19.03 -3.34
CA ALA A 72 16.95 18.14 -2.70
C ALA A 72 16.96 16.77 -3.38
N HIS A 73 16.67 15.72 -2.60
CA HIS A 73 16.57 14.35 -3.10
C HIS A 73 15.37 13.61 -2.47
N HIS A 74 14.83 12.64 -3.19
CA HIS A 74 13.80 11.75 -2.68
C HIS A 74 14.00 10.32 -3.22
N PHE A 75 13.85 9.32 -2.35
CA PHE A 75 13.99 7.91 -2.72
C PHE A 75 12.65 7.20 -2.52
N CYS A 76 12.01 6.79 -3.61
CA CYS A 76 10.80 5.99 -3.59
C CYS A 76 11.15 4.53 -3.28
N GLN A 77 10.65 3.99 -2.17
CA GLN A 77 10.89 2.63 -1.71
C GLN A 77 9.60 1.83 -1.76
N ALA A 78 9.54 0.81 -2.62
CA ALA A 78 8.32 0.00 -2.83
C ALA A 78 7.77 -0.69 -1.57
N HIS A 79 8.62 -0.96 -0.58
CA HIS A 79 8.25 -1.62 0.68
C HIS A 79 7.80 -0.62 1.77
N ASN A 80 7.83 0.69 1.49
CA ASN A 80 7.45 1.72 2.43
C ASN A 80 6.54 2.76 1.75
N ILE A 81 5.24 2.65 2.01
CA ILE A 81 4.21 3.50 1.41
C ILE A 81 4.40 4.99 1.68
N ASP A 82 4.99 5.35 2.83
CA ASP A 82 5.23 6.75 3.21
C ASP A 82 6.13 7.43 2.16
N THR A 83 7.16 6.71 1.67
CA THR A 83 8.04 7.23 0.62
C THR A 83 7.37 7.40 -0.75
N LEU A 84 6.22 6.77 -0.96
CA LEU A 84 5.44 6.87 -2.18
C LEU A 84 4.34 7.94 -2.07
N SER A 85 4.08 8.43 -0.86
CA SER A 85 3.10 9.47 -0.60
C SER A 85 3.52 10.82 -1.19
N LEU A 86 2.55 11.52 -1.78
CA LEU A 86 2.76 12.90 -2.26
C LEU A 86 3.00 13.86 -1.10
N VAL A 87 2.40 13.62 0.07
CA VAL A 87 2.55 14.46 1.26
C VAL A 87 3.99 14.44 1.75
N ASP A 88 4.55 13.25 1.94
CA ASP A 88 5.94 13.08 2.36
C ASP A 88 6.94 13.53 1.30
N PHE A 89 6.62 13.33 0.02
CA PHE A 89 7.43 13.84 -1.09
C PHE A 89 7.51 15.37 -1.06
N ILE A 90 6.38 16.07 -1.07
CA ILE A 90 6.33 17.55 -1.10
C ILE A 90 6.97 18.11 0.17
N SER A 91 6.53 17.64 1.34
CA SER A 91 7.06 18.09 2.63
C SER A 91 8.56 17.83 2.75
N GLY A 92 9.03 16.66 2.30
CA GLY A 92 10.45 16.30 2.31
C GLY A 92 11.31 17.15 1.38
N ILE A 93 10.79 17.52 0.20
CA ILE A 93 11.48 18.43 -0.72
C ILE A 93 11.51 19.85 -0.13
N VAL A 94 10.38 20.36 0.37
CA VAL A 94 10.29 21.70 0.98
C VAL A 94 11.25 21.84 2.16
N ASP A 95 11.30 20.83 3.03
CA ASP A 95 12.21 20.81 4.19
C ASP A 95 13.69 20.88 3.73
N GLN A 96 14.08 20.10 2.73
CA GLN A 96 15.45 20.13 2.17
C GLN A 96 15.79 21.46 1.52
N LEU A 97 14.88 22.03 0.72
CA LEU A 97 15.06 23.34 0.09
C LEU A 97 15.18 24.44 1.14
N SER A 98 14.40 24.37 2.23
CA SER A 98 14.43 25.35 3.32
C SER A 98 15.75 25.34 4.12
N ARG A 99 16.46 24.21 4.11
CA ARG A 99 17.76 24.02 4.76
C ARG A 99 18.94 24.21 3.81
N SER A 100 18.68 24.36 2.50
CA SER A 100 19.74 24.43 1.50
C SER A 100 20.45 25.78 1.55
N GLU A 101 21.75 25.77 1.76
CA GLU A 101 22.59 26.98 1.69
C GLU A 101 22.82 27.47 0.25
N LEU A 102 22.51 26.63 -0.75
CA LEU A 102 22.72 26.93 -2.17
C LEU A 102 21.66 27.89 -2.74
N ILE A 103 20.52 28.02 -2.06
CA ILE A 103 19.39 28.85 -2.50
C ILE A 103 19.08 29.87 -1.40
N VAL A 104 19.41 31.12 -1.67
CA VAL A 104 19.22 32.22 -0.71
C VAL A 104 17.82 32.80 -0.86
N GLY A 105 17.07 32.91 0.23
CA GLY A 105 15.75 33.57 0.25
C GLY A 105 14.54 32.64 0.08
N TYR A 106 14.74 31.35 -0.20
CA TYR A 106 13.63 30.38 -0.29
C TYR A 106 12.81 30.32 1.00
N ARG A 107 13.49 30.25 2.16
CA ARG A 107 12.85 30.21 3.48
C ARG A 107 11.98 31.43 3.77
N GLU A 108 12.36 32.60 3.27
CA GLU A 108 11.58 33.83 3.47
C GLU A 108 10.29 33.82 2.64
N LYS A 109 10.33 33.25 1.43
CA LYS A 109 9.14 33.06 0.59
C LYS A 109 8.12 32.11 1.22
N LEU A 110 8.57 31.11 1.98
CA LEU A 110 7.68 30.20 2.71
C LEU A 110 6.97 30.84 3.92
N LYS A 111 7.42 32.01 4.39
CA LYS A 111 6.76 32.71 5.50
C LYS A 111 5.48 33.44 5.06
N ASP A 112 5.26 33.57 3.76
CA ASP A 112 4.04 34.17 3.21
C ASP A 112 2.82 33.38 3.71
N PRO A 113 1.83 34.03 4.35
CA PRO A 113 0.63 33.36 4.85
C PRO A 113 -0.13 32.57 3.77
N SER A 114 -0.10 33.02 2.50
CA SER A 114 -0.74 32.32 1.38
C SER A 114 -0.06 30.98 1.06
N VAL A 115 1.25 30.89 1.24
CA VAL A 115 2.03 29.65 1.01
C VAL A 115 2.00 28.75 2.23
N ARG A 116 2.01 29.35 3.43
CA ARG A 116 2.07 28.61 4.70
C ARG A 116 0.89 27.66 4.90
N LYS A 117 -0.30 28.01 4.38
CA LYS A 117 -1.47 27.12 4.40
C LYS A 117 -1.18 25.77 3.74
N PHE A 118 -0.42 25.76 2.65
CA PHE A 118 -0.08 24.55 1.90
C PHE A 118 1.11 23.77 2.47
N LEU A 119 1.61 24.14 3.65
CA LEU A 119 2.61 23.36 4.39
C LEU A 119 1.96 22.35 5.34
N ASP A 120 0.67 22.50 5.63
CA ASP A 120 -0.08 21.58 6.47
C ASP A 120 -0.36 20.27 5.72
N GLN A 121 -0.15 19.13 6.39
CA GLN A 121 -0.24 17.80 5.75
C GLN A 121 -1.61 17.54 5.13
N ASP A 122 -2.69 17.94 5.81
CA ASP A 122 -4.06 17.75 5.36
C ASP A 122 -4.36 18.54 4.06
N GLU A 123 -3.83 19.76 3.93
CA GLU A 123 -4.01 20.57 2.73
C GLU A 123 -3.18 20.04 1.56
N ILE A 124 -1.99 19.49 1.82
CA ILE A 124 -1.19 18.80 0.79
C ILE A 124 -1.91 17.55 0.30
N GLU A 125 -2.55 16.79 1.20
CA GLU A 125 -3.34 15.62 0.82
C GLU A 125 -4.57 15.99 -0.01
N ARG A 126 -5.26 17.07 0.37
CA ARG A 126 -6.44 17.58 -0.34
C ARG A 126 -6.12 18.13 -1.72
N SER A 127 -5.01 18.85 -1.87
CA SER A 127 -4.61 19.46 -3.15
C SER A 127 -3.09 19.40 -3.38
N PRO A 128 -2.56 18.22 -3.79
CA PRO A 128 -1.11 18.03 -3.96
C PRO A 128 -0.54 18.89 -5.09
N ASP A 129 -1.30 19.06 -6.16
CA ASP A 129 -0.97 19.88 -7.33
C ASP A 129 -0.74 21.36 -6.95
N GLU A 130 -1.67 21.94 -6.19
CA GLU A 130 -1.57 23.34 -5.79
C GLU A 130 -0.53 23.53 -4.69
N ALA A 131 -0.46 22.60 -3.74
CA ALA A 131 0.59 22.59 -2.74
C ALA A 131 1.98 22.56 -3.39
N PHE A 132 2.22 21.72 -4.39
CA PHE A 132 3.50 21.66 -5.10
C PHE A 132 3.81 22.98 -5.85
N LYS A 133 2.81 23.60 -6.49
CA LYS A 133 3.01 24.90 -7.14
C LYS A 133 3.37 26.00 -6.14
N GLN A 134 2.59 26.14 -5.08
CA GLN A 134 2.72 27.26 -4.15
C GLN A 134 3.93 27.11 -3.22
N THR A 135 4.27 25.89 -2.82
CA THR A 135 5.37 25.65 -1.87
C THR A 135 6.72 25.39 -2.55
N VAL A 136 6.73 24.81 -3.76
CA VAL A 136 7.98 24.43 -4.45
C VAL A 136 8.21 25.30 -5.68
N LEU A 137 7.32 25.29 -6.67
CA LEU A 137 7.59 25.91 -7.97
C LEU A 137 7.61 27.44 -7.93
N ASN A 138 6.57 28.08 -7.38
CA ASN A 138 6.44 29.53 -7.34
C ASN A 138 7.59 30.18 -6.54
N PRO A 139 7.98 29.65 -5.36
CA PRO A 139 9.14 30.17 -4.65
C PRO A 139 10.43 30.00 -5.46
N LEU A 140 10.66 28.86 -6.11
CA LEU A 140 11.84 28.63 -6.95
C LEU A 140 11.88 29.55 -8.18
N MET A 141 10.73 29.83 -8.80
CA MET A 141 10.64 30.75 -9.95
C MET A 141 10.87 32.20 -9.55
N ALA A 142 10.50 32.59 -8.33
CA ALA A 142 10.65 33.95 -7.81
C ALA A 142 12.06 34.25 -7.28
N LEU A 143 12.96 33.27 -7.26
CA LEU A 143 14.33 33.42 -6.79
C LEU A 143 15.26 33.89 -7.89
N ASP A 144 16.27 34.67 -7.50
CA ASP A 144 17.36 35.02 -8.41
C ASP A 144 18.14 33.76 -8.78
N PRO A 145 18.48 33.58 -10.07
CA PRO A 145 19.16 32.39 -10.53
C PRO A 145 20.53 32.25 -9.84
N PRO A 146 20.85 31.08 -9.26
CA PRO A 146 22.15 30.82 -8.67
C PRO A 146 23.26 30.82 -9.75
N LYS A 147 24.51 31.03 -9.31
CA LYS A 147 25.68 31.06 -10.22
C LYS A 147 25.88 29.75 -10.99
N ASP A 148 25.65 28.63 -10.31
CA ASP A 148 25.74 27.29 -10.86
C ASP A 148 24.33 26.71 -11.04
N THR A 149 24.12 25.95 -12.10
CA THR A 149 22.90 25.17 -12.28
C THR A 149 22.79 24.08 -11.22
N LEU A 150 21.62 23.94 -10.61
CA LEU A 150 21.36 23.01 -9.51
C LEU A 150 20.45 21.87 -9.99
N PHE A 151 20.28 20.83 -9.17
CA PHE A 151 19.31 19.76 -9.46
C PHE A 151 18.59 19.17 -8.26
N ILE A 152 17.41 18.63 -8.56
CA ILE A 152 16.62 17.75 -7.68
C ILE A 152 16.71 16.32 -8.21
N LEU A 153 16.92 15.35 -7.32
CA LEU A 153 17.00 13.93 -7.66
C LEU A 153 15.81 13.16 -7.08
N VAL A 154 15.07 12.45 -7.93
CA VAL A 154 13.98 11.56 -7.49
C VAL A 154 14.24 10.15 -8.01
N ASP A 155 14.55 9.23 -7.10
CA ASP A 155 14.82 7.83 -7.44
C ASP A 155 13.55 6.99 -7.46
N SER A 156 13.42 6.13 -8.47
CA SER A 156 12.42 5.07 -8.57
C SER A 156 10.97 5.57 -8.64
N ILE A 157 10.72 6.56 -9.49
CA ILE A 157 9.38 7.18 -9.67
C ILE A 157 8.31 6.22 -10.20
N ASP A 158 8.69 5.02 -10.65
CA ASP A 158 7.79 4.00 -11.17
C ASP A 158 7.25 3.03 -10.12
N GLU A 159 7.79 3.03 -8.90
CA GLU A 159 7.37 2.11 -7.83
C GLU A 159 5.94 2.42 -7.32
N SER A 160 5.43 3.64 -7.51
CA SER A 160 4.06 4.03 -7.16
C SER A 160 2.99 3.49 -8.13
N TYR A 161 3.39 3.02 -9.33
CA TYR A 161 2.46 2.67 -10.41
C TYR A 161 1.92 1.22 -10.34
N LEU A 162 2.30 0.47 -9.30
CA LEU A 162 1.76 -0.87 -9.03
C LEU A 162 0.37 -0.83 -8.35
N GLN A 163 -0.08 0.36 -7.94
CA GLN A 163 -1.49 0.61 -7.63
C GLN A 163 -2.18 0.93 -8.96
N THR A 164 -2.90 -0.05 -9.51
CA THR A 164 -3.61 0.07 -10.80
C THR A 164 -4.66 1.17 -10.73
N PHE A 165 -4.33 2.34 -11.27
CA PHE A 165 -5.29 3.41 -11.54
C PHE A 165 -5.75 3.29 -13.00
N THR A 166 -6.97 2.79 -13.20
CA THR A 166 -7.60 2.61 -14.51
C THR A 166 -8.17 3.91 -15.08
N GLU A 167 -8.38 4.93 -14.24
CA GLU A 167 -9.06 6.16 -14.63
C GLU A 167 -8.12 7.35 -14.74
N LYS A 168 -8.41 8.27 -15.67
CA LYS A 168 -7.75 9.57 -15.75
C LYS A 168 -8.38 10.51 -14.71
N SER A 169 -7.62 10.88 -13.69
CA SER A 169 -8.00 11.95 -12.76
C SER A 169 -7.44 13.30 -13.22
N PRO A 170 -8.13 14.42 -12.96
CA PRO A 170 -7.57 15.76 -13.15
C PRO A 170 -6.48 16.10 -12.13
N VAL A 171 -6.46 15.44 -10.97
CA VAL A 171 -5.47 15.60 -9.89
C VAL A 171 -4.39 14.53 -10.00
N SER A 172 -3.14 14.92 -9.75
CA SER A 172 -1.98 14.05 -9.78
C SER A 172 -2.05 13.02 -8.65
N ARG A 173 -2.03 11.71 -8.97
CA ARG A 173 -2.22 10.64 -7.96
C ARG A 173 -0.91 10.10 -7.40
N ASN A 174 0.18 10.23 -8.15
CA ASN A 174 1.49 9.73 -7.80
C ASN A 174 2.61 10.73 -8.16
N ILE A 175 3.82 10.48 -7.64
CA ILE A 175 4.98 11.36 -7.81
C ILE A 175 5.35 11.51 -9.29
N ALA A 176 5.24 10.44 -10.10
CA ALA A 176 5.55 10.50 -11.52
C ALA A 176 4.60 11.44 -12.29
N GLU A 177 3.30 11.36 -12.04
CA GLU A 177 2.28 12.25 -12.63
C GLU A 177 2.48 13.70 -12.22
N LEU A 178 2.71 13.95 -10.92
CA LEU A 178 2.96 15.29 -10.40
C LEU A 178 4.16 15.94 -11.10
N LEU A 179 5.28 15.22 -11.17
CA LEU A 179 6.48 15.69 -11.85
C LEU A 179 6.28 15.82 -13.36
N ALA A 180 5.52 14.92 -13.99
CA ALA A 180 5.22 14.97 -15.41
C ALA A 180 4.37 16.21 -15.78
N ASN A 181 3.38 16.55 -14.96
CA ASN A 181 2.48 17.67 -15.21
C ASN A 181 3.17 19.02 -15.02
N TYR A 182 4.12 19.11 -14.07
CA TYR A 182 4.73 20.37 -13.67
C TYR A 182 6.19 20.59 -14.06
N HIS A 183 6.86 19.60 -14.68
CA HIS A 183 8.22 19.81 -15.17
C HIS A 183 8.39 21.01 -16.13
N PRO A 184 7.39 21.46 -16.93
CA PRO A 184 7.55 22.64 -17.79
C PRO A 184 7.71 23.95 -17.01
N LEU A 185 7.24 24.01 -15.76
CA LEU A 185 7.30 25.18 -14.89
C LEU A 185 8.59 25.25 -14.06
N ILE A 186 9.49 24.27 -14.21
CA ILE A 186 10.76 24.24 -13.48
C ILE A 186 11.69 25.34 -14.01
N PRO A 187 12.31 26.15 -13.13
CA PRO A 187 13.21 27.22 -13.54
C PRO A 187 14.33 26.75 -14.48
N PRO A 188 14.81 27.60 -15.40
CA PRO A 188 15.86 27.23 -16.36
C PRO A 188 17.21 26.94 -15.71
N TRP A 189 17.45 27.38 -14.48
CA TRP A 189 18.65 27.08 -13.70
C TRP A 189 18.58 25.74 -12.94
N LEU A 190 17.42 25.09 -12.94
CA LEU A 190 17.17 23.85 -12.21
C LEU A 190 16.97 22.67 -13.18
N LEU A 191 17.67 21.56 -12.92
CA LEU A 191 17.53 20.30 -13.64
C LEU A 191 16.79 19.27 -12.78
N LEU A 192 15.80 18.58 -13.34
CA LEU A 192 15.17 17.43 -12.68
C LEU A 192 15.84 16.12 -13.12
N ILE A 193 16.35 15.35 -12.18
CA ILE A 193 16.90 14.00 -12.44
C ILE A 193 15.94 12.98 -11.84
N CYS A 194 15.39 12.11 -12.67
CA CYS A 194 14.53 11.03 -12.23
C CYS A 194 15.12 9.67 -12.59
N SER A 195 14.83 8.63 -11.80
CA SER A 195 15.18 7.24 -12.14
C SER A 195 13.92 6.39 -12.29
N SER A 196 13.88 5.51 -13.30
CA SER A 196 12.74 4.63 -13.58
C SER A 196 13.20 3.33 -14.23
N ARG A 197 12.44 2.24 -14.07
CA ARG A 197 12.66 1.02 -14.87
C ARG A 197 12.31 1.26 -16.32
N LYS A 198 13.10 0.65 -17.21
CA LYS A 198 12.86 0.71 -18.67
C LYS A 198 11.56 0.01 -19.08
N GLN A 199 11.10 -0.94 -18.28
CA GLN A 199 9.87 -1.70 -18.48
C GLN A 199 8.61 -0.86 -18.19
N SER A 200 8.72 0.20 -17.38
CA SER A 200 7.60 1.12 -17.08
C SER A 200 7.32 2.04 -18.27
N LYS A 201 6.53 1.55 -19.22
CA LYS A 201 6.20 2.28 -20.45
C LYS A 201 5.34 3.52 -20.18
N SER A 202 4.49 3.53 -19.16
CA SER A 202 3.68 4.70 -18.78
C SER A 202 4.58 5.87 -18.40
N VAL A 203 5.46 5.66 -17.42
CA VAL A 203 6.42 6.66 -16.96
C VAL A 203 7.35 7.10 -18.09
N THR A 204 7.90 6.15 -18.87
CA THR A 204 8.80 6.49 -19.98
C THR A 204 8.14 7.36 -21.08
N ARG A 205 6.81 7.30 -21.22
CA ARG A 205 6.00 8.13 -22.13
C ARG A 205 5.69 9.51 -21.55
N MET A 206 5.48 9.61 -20.23
CA MET A 206 5.29 10.89 -19.55
C MET A 206 6.52 11.79 -19.68
N PHE A 207 7.72 11.23 -19.58
CA PHE A 207 9.00 11.97 -19.64
C PHE A 207 9.66 11.94 -21.03
N THR A 208 8.90 12.14 -22.11
CA THR A 208 9.45 12.11 -23.49
C THR A 208 10.43 13.24 -23.78
N GLY A 209 10.27 14.41 -23.16
CA GLY A 209 11.18 15.55 -23.30
C GLY A 209 12.48 15.45 -22.49
N PHE A 210 12.66 14.40 -21.68
CA PHE A 210 13.84 14.23 -20.84
C PHE A 210 14.97 13.52 -21.59
N ARG A 211 16.22 13.86 -21.25
CA ARG A 211 17.38 13.15 -21.80
C ARG A 211 17.51 11.77 -21.16
N LYS A 212 17.34 10.71 -21.96
CA LYS A 212 17.32 9.32 -21.49
C LYS A 212 18.74 8.76 -21.35
N ILE A 213 19.09 8.30 -20.14
CA ILE A 213 20.37 7.66 -19.81
C ILE A 213 20.11 6.19 -19.46
N SER A 214 20.27 5.28 -20.42
CA SER A 214 20.11 3.83 -20.20
C SER A 214 21.39 3.22 -19.63
N LEU A 215 21.29 2.57 -18.46
CA LEU A 215 22.40 1.90 -17.76
C LEU A 215 22.63 0.44 -18.20
N ASP A 216 21.73 -0.14 -18.97
CA ASP A 216 21.71 -1.56 -19.35
C ASP A 216 21.79 -1.79 -20.87
N ASP A 217 22.20 -0.77 -21.63
CA ASP A 217 22.26 -0.82 -23.10
C ASP A 217 23.57 -1.46 -23.59
N LEU A 218 23.62 -2.79 -23.63
CA LEU A 218 24.82 -3.58 -23.95
C LEU A 218 25.43 -3.32 -25.34
N ARG A 219 24.70 -2.63 -26.23
CA ARG A 219 25.26 -2.13 -27.51
C ARG A 219 26.36 -1.10 -27.29
N LYS A 220 26.43 -0.50 -26.10
CA LYS A 220 27.45 0.48 -25.71
C LYS A 220 28.63 -0.20 -25.03
N SER A 221 29.80 -0.08 -25.64
CA SER A 221 31.05 -0.71 -25.15
C SER A 221 31.44 -0.34 -23.72
N HIS A 222 31.15 0.89 -23.29
CA HIS A 222 31.46 1.34 -21.93
C HIS A 222 30.66 0.59 -20.85
N ILE A 223 29.41 0.15 -21.16
CA ILE A 223 28.58 -0.60 -20.20
C ILE A 223 29.14 -2.02 -20.03
N VAL A 224 29.58 -2.64 -21.12
CA VAL A 224 30.24 -3.96 -21.10
C VAL A 224 31.55 -3.90 -20.30
N ARG A 225 32.34 -2.83 -20.49
CA ARG A 225 33.56 -2.58 -19.71
C ARG A 225 33.29 -2.38 -18.22
N ASP A 226 32.23 -1.63 -17.84
CA ASP A 226 31.86 -1.44 -16.43
C ASP A 226 31.58 -2.77 -15.72
N VAL A 227 30.91 -3.72 -16.40
CA VAL A 227 30.64 -5.05 -15.83
C VAL A 227 31.94 -5.80 -15.55
N GLN A 228 32.88 -5.79 -16.50
CA GLN A 228 34.19 -6.44 -16.31
C GLN A 228 35.00 -5.76 -15.21
N GLN A 229 35.02 -4.42 -15.22
CA GLN A 229 35.72 -3.62 -14.22
C GLN A 229 35.13 -3.84 -12.82
N TYR A 230 33.81 -3.99 -12.70
CA TYR A 230 33.16 -4.31 -11.43
C TYR A 230 33.65 -5.63 -10.85
N ILE A 231 33.68 -6.68 -11.67
CA ILE A 231 34.18 -8.00 -11.27
C ILE A 231 35.64 -7.90 -10.81
N LEU A 232 36.49 -7.19 -11.57
CA LEU A 232 37.90 -6.99 -11.24
C LEU A 232 38.08 -6.18 -9.94
N CYS A 233 37.34 -5.10 -9.74
CA CYS A 233 37.40 -4.29 -8.53
C CYS A 233 36.99 -5.09 -7.29
N ARG A 234 35.97 -5.94 -7.38
CA ARG A 234 35.55 -6.84 -6.28
C ARG A 234 36.62 -7.89 -5.99
N LEU A 235 37.18 -8.52 -7.04
CA LEU A 235 38.28 -9.47 -6.91
C LEU A 235 39.54 -8.82 -6.31
N ASP A 236 39.82 -7.56 -6.62
CA ASP A 236 40.98 -6.86 -6.08
C ASP A 236 40.77 -6.34 -4.65
N GLN A 237 39.56 -6.35 -4.10
CA GLN A 237 39.34 -5.83 -2.75
C GLN A 237 39.05 -6.94 -1.74
N GLU A 238 38.41 -8.02 -2.19
CA GLU A 238 38.00 -9.11 -1.31
C GLU A 238 39.01 -10.25 -1.35
N GLU A 239 39.77 -10.41 -0.27
CA GLU A 239 40.76 -11.48 -0.11
C GLU A 239 40.14 -12.87 -0.28
N ALA A 240 38.91 -13.07 0.18
CA ALA A 240 38.16 -14.32 0.00
C ALA A 240 37.96 -14.67 -1.48
N LEU A 241 37.76 -13.68 -2.35
CA LEU A 241 37.65 -13.89 -3.79
C LEU A 241 39.03 -14.07 -4.44
N ARG A 242 40.06 -13.37 -3.93
CA ARG A 242 41.46 -13.48 -4.42
C ARG A 242 42.03 -14.88 -4.31
N GLN A 243 41.73 -15.58 -3.21
CA GLN A 243 42.23 -16.93 -2.94
C GLN A 243 41.81 -17.96 -4.01
N HIS A 244 40.78 -17.63 -4.80
CA HIS A 244 40.22 -18.51 -5.82
C HIS A 244 40.71 -18.22 -7.25
N LEU A 245 41.72 -17.36 -7.45
CA LEU A 245 42.25 -17.04 -8.79
C LEU A 245 43.12 -18.19 -9.34
N SER A 246 42.55 -18.97 -10.26
CA SER A 246 43.27 -19.93 -11.11
C SER A 246 42.97 -19.67 -12.58
N ARG A 247 43.66 -20.37 -13.51
CA ARG A 247 43.38 -20.26 -14.95
C ARG A 247 41.94 -20.66 -15.30
N GLU A 248 41.36 -21.61 -14.57
CA GLU A 248 39.96 -22.02 -14.72
C GLU A 248 38.99 -20.91 -14.26
N THR A 249 39.39 -20.11 -13.28
CA THR A 249 38.60 -18.97 -12.78
C THR A 249 38.40 -17.90 -13.84
N ALA A 250 39.37 -17.65 -14.73
CA ALA A 250 39.24 -16.65 -15.78
C ALA A 250 38.10 -16.96 -16.78
N GLU A 251 37.95 -18.23 -17.16
CA GLU A 251 36.83 -18.68 -18.01
C GLU A 251 35.48 -18.47 -17.30
N MET A 252 35.44 -18.76 -16.00
CA MET A 252 34.24 -18.62 -15.17
C MET A 252 33.82 -17.17 -14.98
N LEU A 253 34.78 -16.25 -14.82
CA LEU A 253 34.52 -14.81 -14.75
C LEU A 253 34.02 -14.26 -16.10
N ASN A 254 34.52 -14.77 -17.23
CA ASN A 254 33.99 -14.45 -18.55
C ASN A 254 32.55 -14.94 -18.73
N GLN A 255 32.24 -16.15 -18.26
CA GLN A 255 30.86 -16.66 -18.23
C GLN A 255 29.96 -15.81 -17.35
N LEU A 256 30.44 -15.41 -16.16
CA LEU A 256 29.71 -14.53 -15.25
C LEU A 256 29.40 -13.17 -15.91
N HIS A 257 30.38 -12.59 -16.60
CA HIS A 257 30.20 -11.37 -17.38
C HIS A 257 29.07 -11.50 -18.41
N ILE A 258 29.08 -12.57 -19.22
CA ILE A 258 28.05 -12.83 -20.24
C ILE A 258 26.67 -13.07 -19.60
N LYS A 259 26.60 -13.95 -18.60
CA LYS A 259 25.35 -14.33 -17.92
C LYS A 259 24.69 -13.19 -17.16
N SER A 260 25.47 -12.24 -16.64
CA SER A 260 24.93 -11.10 -15.92
C SER A 260 24.09 -10.17 -16.80
N ASN A 261 24.34 -10.15 -18.12
CA ASN A 261 23.62 -9.29 -19.07
C ASN A 261 23.54 -7.81 -18.63
N GLY A 262 24.57 -7.29 -17.94
CA GLY A 262 24.59 -5.91 -17.41
C GLY A 262 23.83 -5.70 -16.10
N CYS A 263 23.35 -6.77 -15.46
CA CYS A 263 22.71 -6.73 -14.15
C CYS A 263 23.75 -6.82 -13.04
N PHE A 264 23.95 -5.72 -12.31
CA PHE A 264 24.90 -5.65 -11.19
C PHE A 264 24.40 -6.42 -9.97
N LEU A 265 23.08 -6.48 -9.74
CA LEU A 265 22.50 -7.29 -8.67
C LEU A 265 22.82 -8.78 -8.84
N TYR A 266 22.79 -9.28 -10.08
CA TYR A 266 23.18 -10.66 -10.38
C TYR A 266 24.65 -10.90 -10.01
N LEU A 267 25.54 -10.02 -10.44
CA LEU A 267 26.98 -10.09 -10.13
C LEU A 267 27.23 -10.01 -8.64
N GLU A 268 26.59 -9.06 -7.97
CA GLU A 268 26.69 -8.86 -6.53
C GLU A 268 26.30 -10.13 -5.78
N LYS A 269 25.12 -10.71 -6.06
CA LYS A 269 24.67 -11.91 -5.36
C LYS A 269 25.53 -13.15 -5.64
N VAL A 270 26.03 -13.30 -6.86
CA VAL A 270 26.93 -14.41 -7.17
C VAL A 270 28.30 -14.21 -6.50
N LEU A 271 28.88 -13.01 -6.55
CA LEU A 271 30.18 -12.72 -5.95
C LEU A 271 30.14 -12.74 -4.41
N ASP A 272 29.11 -12.15 -3.79
CA ASP A 272 28.87 -12.24 -2.34
C ASP A 272 28.73 -13.71 -1.91
N GLY A 273 28.00 -14.51 -2.71
CA GLY A 273 27.88 -15.93 -2.49
C GLY A 273 29.21 -16.68 -2.57
N VAL A 274 30.11 -16.29 -3.47
CA VAL A 274 31.47 -16.87 -3.57
C VAL A 274 32.34 -16.42 -2.39
N ALA A 275 32.27 -15.14 -2.00
CA ALA A 275 33.02 -14.60 -0.87
C ALA A 275 32.64 -15.30 0.45
N ASP A 276 31.35 -15.60 0.64
CA ASP A 276 30.81 -16.34 1.78
C ASP A 276 31.13 -17.85 1.74
N ASN A 277 31.82 -18.36 0.71
CA ASN A 277 31.93 -19.79 0.39
C ASN A 277 30.56 -20.50 0.26
N PHE A 278 29.50 -19.74 0.03
CA PHE A 278 28.16 -20.27 -0.21
C PHE A 278 28.01 -20.78 -1.65
N ILE A 279 28.74 -20.23 -2.61
CA ILE A 279 28.75 -20.62 -4.02
C ILE A 279 30.19 -20.96 -4.40
N MET A 280 30.43 -22.15 -4.94
CA MET A 280 31.73 -22.48 -5.51
C MET A 280 31.82 -21.90 -6.91
N LEU A 281 32.97 -21.34 -7.29
CA LEU A 281 33.14 -20.74 -8.63
C LEU A 281 32.70 -21.69 -9.75
N ARG A 282 33.03 -22.99 -9.67
CA ARG A 282 32.61 -24.02 -10.63
C ARG A 282 31.10 -24.07 -10.91
N GLU A 283 30.28 -23.76 -9.90
CA GLU A 283 28.82 -23.80 -9.97
C GLU A 283 28.24 -22.63 -10.78
N ILE A 284 29.02 -21.58 -11.08
CA ILE A 284 28.56 -20.46 -11.95
C ILE A 284 28.14 -20.98 -13.33
N LYS A 285 28.65 -22.13 -13.79
CA LYS A 285 28.18 -22.79 -15.03
C LYS A 285 26.71 -23.22 -14.93
N GLU A 286 26.25 -23.63 -13.76
CA GLU A 286 24.89 -24.12 -13.49
C GLU A 286 23.91 -22.97 -13.23
N ILE A 287 24.38 -21.83 -12.74
CA ILE A 287 23.53 -20.66 -12.46
C ILE A 287 22.97 -20.11 -13.79
N PRO A 288 21.65 -20.01 -13.97
CA PRO A 288 21.07 -19.46 -15.19
C PRO A 288 21.46 -17.99 -15.41
N GLY A 289 21.51 -17.53 -16.66
CA GLY A 289 21.86 -16.15 -17.03
C GLY A 289 20.71 -15.14 -16.93
N THR A 290 19.75 -15.35 -16.02
CA THR A 290 18.61 -14.45 -15.80
C THR A 290 18.41 -14.23 -14.30
N LEU A 291 17.86 -13.08 -13.92
CA LEU A 291 17.54 -12.80 -12.51
C LEU A 291 16.55 -13.82 -11.92
N ASN A 292 15.49 -14.15 -12.66
CA ASN A 292 14.51 -15.15 -12.22
C ASN A 292 15.14 -16.53 -12.02
N GLY A 293 16.06 -16.92 -12.92
CA GLY A 293 16.79 -18.18 -12.80
C GLY A 293 17.78 -18.18 -11.63
N LEU A 294 18.43 -17.04 -11.35
CA LEU A 294 19.26 -16.86 -10.15
C LEU A 294 18.43 -16.99 -8.87
N TYR A 295 17.24 -16.38 -8.81
CA TYR A 295 16.36 -16.48 -7.65
C TYR A 295 15.88 -17.91 -7.41
N LEU A 296 15.51 -18.62 -8.48
CA LEU A 296 15.16 -20.03 -8.39
C LEU A 296 16.32 -20.87 -7.87
N TRP A 297 17.52 -20.67 -8.41
CA TRP A 297 18.73 -21.38 -7.99
C TRP A 297 19.07 -21.09 -6.52
N LEU A 298 18.97 -19.83 -6.11
CA LEU A 298 19.20 -19.39 -4.73
C LEU A 298 18.20 -20.06 -3.77
N CYS A 299 16.91 -20.06 -4.10
CA CYS A 299 15.88 -20.71 -3.29
C CYS A 299 16.07 -22.23 -3.22
N GLN A 300 16.46 -22.89 -4.31
CA GLN A 300 16.75 -24.33 -4.33
C GLN A 300 17.93 -24.70 -3.42
N ARG A 301 18.93 -23.83 -3.35
CA ARG A 301 20.12 -24.04 -2.52
C ARG A 301 19.87 -23.69 -1.04
N LEU A 302 19.15 -22.61 -0.76
CA LEU A 302 18.84 -22.18 0.61
C LEU A 302 17.80 -23.08 1.29
N PHE A 303 16.77 -23.50 0.55
CA PHE A 303 15.60 -24.16 1.13
C PHE A 303 15.49 -25.61 0.67
N VAL A 304 16.11 -26.50 1.44
CA VAL A 304 16.13 -27.92 1.15
C VAL A 304 14.88 -28.59 1.76
N LYS A 305 14.24 -29.51 1.02
CA LYS A 305 12.98 -30.21 1.41
C LYS A 305 11.80 -29.23 1.65
N LYS A 306 10.98 -29.48 2.69
CA LYS A 306 9.80 -28.70 3.11
C LYS A 306 10.16 -27.54 4.05
N GLN A 307 11.40 -27.02 3.99
CA GLN A 307 11.79 -25.86 4.79
C GLN A 307 11.08 -24.58 4.33
N PHE A 308 10.82 -24.47 3.01
CA PHE A 308 10.13 -23.32 2.46
C PHE A 308 8.72 -23.17 3.03
N ASP A 309 7.96 -24.27 3.14
CA ASP A 309 6.61 -24.29 3.71
C ASP A 309 6.54 -23.68 5.12
N LYS A 310 7.63 -23.77 5.91
CA LYS A 310 7.70 -23.20 7.27
C LYS A 310 7.96 -21.70 7.28
N ILE A 311 8.66 -21.18 6.28
CA ILE A 311 9.04 -19.76 6.18
C ILE A 311 8.08 -18.96 5.30
N GLN A 312 7.33 -19.64 4.43
CA GLN A 312 6.37 -19.03 3.51
C GLN A 312 5.35 -18.12 4.20
N PRO A 313 4.80 -18.44 5.39
CA PRO A 313 3.90 -17.51 6.09
C PRO A 313 4.60 -16.18 6.45
N ILE A 314 5.86 -16.22 6.88
CA ILE A 314 6.61 -15.01 7.22
C ILE A 314 6.86 -14.17 5.96
N LEU A 315 7.20 -14.82 4.84
CA LEU A 315 7.36 -14.14 3.55
C LEU A 315 6.03 -13.54 3.06
N ASN A 316 4.91 -14.25 3.20
CA ASN A 316 3.60 -13.73 2.84
C ASN A 316 3.27 -12.44 3.62
N ALA A 317 3.54 -12.42 4.93
CA ALA A 317 3.35 -11.22 5.75
C ALA A 317 4.25 -10.05 5.28
N ILE A 318 5.53 -10.30 5.01
CA ILE A 318 6.46 -9.26 4.50
C ILE A 318 6.00 -8.72 3.14
N LEU A 319 5.50 -9.58 2.25
CA LEU A 319 5.04 -9.19 0.92
C LEU A 319 3.71 -8.42 0.93
N ALA A 320 2.88 -8.62 1.96
CA ALA A 320 1.59 -7.94 2.10
C ALA A 320 1.69 -6.62 2.89
N ALA A 321 2.76 -6.42 3.65
CA ALA A 321 2.92 -5.25 4.51
C ALA A 321 3.11 -3.95 3.72
N ARG A 322 2.45 -2.88 4.16
CA ARG A 322 2.59 -1.51 3.60
C ARG A 322 3.86 -0.79 4.07
N ARG A 323 4.40 -1.24 5.21
CA ARG A 323 5.60 -0.72 5.86
C ARG A 323 6.47 -1.88 6.34
N PRO A 324 7.80 -1.71 6.46
CA PRO A 324 8.69 -2.74 7.01
C PRO A 324 8.24 -3.21 8.40
N LEU A 325 8.06 -4.52 8.56
CA LEU A 325 7.64 -5.10 9.84
C LEU A 325 8.84 -5.40 10.73
N THR A 326 8.71 -5.10 12.03
CA THR A 326 9.68 -5.51 13.05
C THR A 326 9.62 -7.02 13.30
N VAL A 327 10.65 -7.56 13.94
CA VAL A 327 10.69 -8.97 14.35
C VAL A 327 9.49 -9.34 15.23
N ASP A 328 9.07 -8.43 16.13
CA ASP A 328 7.94 -8.64 17.04
C ASP A 328 6.59 -8.61 16.32
N ASN A 329 6.40 -7.70 15.36
CA ASN A 329 5.21 -7.68 14.52
C ASN A 329 5.12 -8.93 13.64
N LEU A 330 6.25 -9.39 13.06
CA LEU A 330 6.31 -10.63 12.28
C LEU A 330 6.03 -11.87 13.13
N TYR A 331 6.51 -11.90 14.37
CA TYR A 331 6.21 -12.96 15.31
C TYR A 331 4.71 -12.99 15.65
N SER A 332 4.11 -11.83 15.91
CA SER A 332 2.67 -11.67 16.18
C SER A 332 1.82 -12.15 15.01
N CYS A 333 2.18 -11.78 13.78
CA CYS A 333 1.54 -12.28 12.55
C CYS A 333 1.64 -13.80 12.41
N SER A 334 2.79 -14.38 12.78
CA SER A 334 3.02 -15.83 12.69
C SER A 334 2.23 -16.59 13.75
N ARG A 335 2.11 -16.05 14.96
CA ARG A 335 1.29 -16.61 16.04
C ARG A 335 -0.20 -16.61 15.74
N GLY A 336 -0.68 -15.65 14.94
CA GLY A 336 -2.07 -15.60 14.48
C GLY A 336 -2.49 -16.83 13.69
N ILE A 337 -1.55 -17.56 13.09
CA ILE A 337 -1.81 -18.85 12.41
C ILE A 337 -1.48 -20.03 13.32
N ASP A 338 -0.32 -19.99 13.95
CA ASP A 338 0.20 -21.08 14.78
C ASP A 338 0.37 -20.60 16.22
N THR A 339 -0.68 -20.82 17.01
CA THR A 339 -0.70 -20.42 18.43
C THR A 339 0.32 -21.18 19.27
N THR A 340 0.87 -22.29 18.76
CA THR A 340 1.88 -23.12 19.43
C THR A 340 3.32 -22.67 19.14
N LEU A 341 3.50 -21.70 18.22
CA LEU A 341 4.82 -21.25 17.80
C LEU A 341 5.56 -20.49 18.90
N THR A 342 6.64 -21.08 19.40
CA THR A 342 7.56 -20.42 20.33
C THR A 342 8.42 -19.38 19.60
N PHE A 343 8.86 -18.36 20.33
CA PHE A 343 9.74 -17.32 19.79
C PHE A 343 11.07 -17.91 19.30
N GLU A 344 11.61 -18.94 19.96
CA GLU A 344 12.85 -19.62 19.55
C GLU A 344 12.71 -20.32 18.19
N GLU A 345 11.59 -21.01 17.95
CA GLU A 345 11.36 -21.67 16.65
C GLU A 345 11.12 -20.63 15.55
N PHE A 346 10.44 -19.52 15.86
CA PHE A 346 10.31 -18.39 14.95
C PHE A 346 11.68 -17.78 14.60
N GLU A 347 12.54 -17.54 15.58
CA GLU A 347 13.88 -17.01 15.36
C GLU A 347 14.72 -17.97 14.51
N ARG A 348 14.58 -19.29 14.72
CA ARG A 348 15.23 -20.31 13.88
C ARG A 348 14.74 -20.24 12.42
N ARG A 349 13.45 -20.02 12.18
CA ARG A 349 12.89 -19.80 10.84
C ARG A 349 13.42 -18.51 10.21
N LEU A 350 13.53 -17.43 10.99
CA LEU A 350 14.07 -16.16 10.55
C LEU A 350 15.56 -16.25 10.18
N LYS A 351 16.35 -17.02 10.95
CA LYS A 351 17.78 -17.31 10.68
C LYS A 351 17.98 -18.01 9.33
N LEU A 352 17.07 -18.90 8.92
CA LEU A 352 17.11 -19.53 7.59
C LEU A 352 16.95 -18.52 6.44
N MET A 353 16.25 -17.41 6.70
CA MET A 353 16.01 -16.34 5.72
C MET A 353 17.05 -15.21 5.80
N SER A 354 18.06 -15.30 6.66
CA SER A 354 19.08 -14.25 6.84
C SER A 354 19.79 -13.83 5.54
N LYS A 355 19.93 -14.74 4.56
CA LYS A 355 20.54 -14.41 3.25
C LYS A 355 19.59 -13.68 2.28
N ILE A 356 18.29 -13.74 2.52
CA ILE A 356 17.27 -13.06 1.69
C ILE A 356 16.67 -11.82 2.37
N LEU A 357 16.93 -11.63 3.67
CA LEU A 357 16.49 -10.48 4.44
C LEU A 357 17.65 -9.55 4.74
N ILE A 358 17.35 -8.26 4.78
CA ILE A 358 18.24 -7.20 5.23
C ILE A 358 17.56 -6.51 6.41
N ASP A 359 18.37 -6.04 7.35
CA ASP A 359 17.91 -5.23 8.47
C ASP A 359 17.62 -3.81 7.98
N GLY A 360 16.36 -3.41 8.11
CA GLY A 360 15.90 -2.05 7.87
C GLY A 360 15.99 -1.18 9.11
N ASP A 361 15.42 0.02 9.00
CA ASP A 361 15.32 0.95 10.12
C ASP A 361 14.54 0.34 11.29
N ASN A 362 14.93 0.68 12.51
CA ASN A 362 14.29 0.24 13.76
C ASN A 362 14.21 -1.30 13.94
N GLY A 363 15.12 -2.06 13.34
CA GLY A 363 15.14 -3.53 13.45
C GLY A 363 14.07 -4.24 12.61
N SER A 364 13.46 -3.53 11.66
CA SER A 364 12.56 -4.11 10.67
C SER A 364 13.28 -5.05 9.71
N LYS A 365 12.55 -5.98 9.10
CA LYS A 365 13.09 -6.96 8.14
C LYS A 365 12.54 -6.68 6.75
N ILE A 366 13.43 -6.49 5.78
CA ILE A 366 13.09 -6.15 4.39
C ILE A 366 13.74 -7.18 3.46
N LEU A 367 13.09 -7.51 2.34
CA LEU A 367 13.72 -8.34 1.31
C LEU A 367 14.89 -7.60 0.66
N PHE A 368 15.95 -8.34 0.31
CA PHE A 368 17.19 -7.72 -0.19
C PHE A 368 17.04 -6.87 -1.46
N HIS A 369 15.99 -7.10 -2.26
CA HIS A 369 15.68 -6.30 -3.43
C HIS A 369 14.21 -6.47 -3.84
N HIS A 370 13.57 -5.40 -4.30
CA HIS A 370 12.15 -5.42 -4.66
C HIS A 370 11.82 -6.40 -5.80
N SER A 371 12.70 -6.57 -6.80
CA SER A 371 12.46 -7.56 -7.86
C SER A 371 12.44 -9.02 -7.38
N PHE A 372 12.98 -9.32 -6.20
CA PHE A 372 12.81 -10.64 -5.59
C PHE A 372 11.40 -10.79 -4.99
N ALA A 373 10.85 -9.72 -4.41
CA ALA A 373 9.46 -9.68 -3.95
C ALA A 373 8.47 -9.88 -5.12
N GLU A 374 8.69 -9.17 -6.23
CA GLU A 374 7.90 -9.37 -7.46
C GLU A 374 7.99 -10.82 -7.97
N TRP A 375 9.18 -11.40 -7.98
CA TRP A 375 9.36 -12.79 -8.40
C TRP A 375 8.64 -13.78 -7.48
N LEU A 376 8.58 -13.55 -6.16
CA LEU A 376 7.84 -14.42 -5.24
C LEU A 376 6.31 -14.37 -5.46
N LEU A 377 5.79 -13.29 -6.04
CA LEU A 377 4.36 -13.11 -6.32
C LEU A 377 3.98 -13.46 -7.79
N ASP A 378 4.97 -13.61 -8.67
CA ASP A 378 4.74 -13.79 -10.10
C ASP A 378 4.43 -15.25 -10.46
N VAL A 379 3.16 -15.55 -10.72
CA VAL A 379 2.67 -16.88 -11.13
C VAL A 379 3.32 -17.39 -12.43
N LYS A 380 3.79 -16.51 -13.32
CA LYS A 380 4.37 -16.89 -14.63
C LYS A 380 5.83 -17.31 -14.50
N HIS A 381 6.59 -16.63 -13.65
CA HIS A 381 8.05 -16.79 -13.58
C HIS A 381 8.52 -17.48 -12.29
N CYS A 382 7.71 -17.50 -11.24
CA CYS A 382 7.99 -18.25 -10.03
C CYS A 382 7.60 -19.72 -10.22
N THR A 383 8.36 -20.62 -9.58
CA THR A 383 7.91 -22.01 -9.48
C THR A 383 6.86 -22.13 -8.38
N GLN A 384 5.84 -22.95 -8.60
CA GLN A 384 4.74 -23.16 -7.64
C GLN A 384 5.21 -23.52 -6.23
N LYS A 385 6.39 -24.16 -6.11
CA LYS A 385 7.02 -24.49 -4.83
C LYS A 385 7.39 -23.26 -3.99
N TYR A 386 7.78 -22.16 -4.63
CA TYR A 386 8.28 -20.94 -3.96
C TYR A 386 7.31 -19.76 -4.07
N LEU A 387 6.17 -19.96 -4.73
CA LEU A 387 5.16 -18.93 -4.92
C LEU A 387 4.58 -18.54 -3.54
N CYS A 388 4.60 -17.24 -3.27
CA CYS A 388 4.03 -16.65 -2.08
C CYS A 388 2.64 -16.07 -2.39
N ASN A 389 1.81 -15.96 -1.36
CA ASN A 389 0.46 -15.41 -1.49
C ASN A 389 0.30 -14.17 -0.60
N ALA A 390 0.27 -12.99 -1.22
CA ALA A 390 0.04 -11.73 -0.52
C ALA A 390 -1.34 -11.69 0.17
N THR A 391 -2.39 -12.29 -0.39
CA THR A 391 -3.73 -12.29 0.24
C THR A 391 -3.73 -13.01 1.58
N TYR A 392 -2.97 -14.10 1.68
CA TYR A 392 -2.75 -14.80 2.94
C TYR A 392 -1.96 -13.93 3.93
N GLY A 393 -0.96 -13.19 3.44
CA GLY A 393 -0.20 -12.23 4.24
C GLY A 393 -1.07 -11.10 4.81
N HIS A 394 -2.01 -10.56 4.03
CA HIS A 394 -2.96 -9.57 4.52
C HIS A 394 -3.79 -10.14 5.70
N GLY A 395 -4.16 -11.42 5.65
CA GLY A 395 -4.92 -12.06 6.73
C GLY A 395 -4.12 -12.29 7.99
N MET A 396 -2.84 -12.59 7.86
CA MET A 396 -1.94 -12.67 9.00
C MET A 396 -1.81 -11.33 9.73
N ILE A 397 -1.67 -10.25 8.97
CA ILE A 397 -1.55 -8.90 9.51
C ILE A 397 -2.89 -8.47 10.14
N ALA A 398 -4.02 -8.73 9.48
CA ALA A 398 -5.34 -8.45 10.02
C ALA A 398 -5.62 -9.21 11.33
N MET A 399 -5.23 -10.49 11.41
CA MET A 399 -5.35 -11.28 12.63
C MET A 399 -4.48 -10.72 13.76
N ALA A 400 -3.23 -10.35 13.46
CA ALA A 400 -2.35 -9.72 14.45
C ALA A 400 -2.88 -8.36 14.91
N ALA A 401 -3.44 -7.56 13.99
CA ALA A 401 -4.10 -6.30 14.32
C ALA A 401 -5.32 -6.52 15.23
N THR A 402 -6.11 -7.57 15.01
CA THR A 402 -7.24 -7.95 15.86
C THR A 402 -6.80 -8.22 17.30
N LEU A 403 -5.67 -8.90 17.50
CA LEU A 403 -5.14 -9.18 18.84
C LEU A 403 -4.66 -7.93 19.59
N ASN A 404 -4.26 -6.88 18.86
CA ASN A 404 -3.76 -5.63 19.41
C ASN A 404 -4.73 -4.46 19.21
N ALA A 405 -5.98 -4.74 18.83
CA ALA A 405 -6.93 -3.74 18.32
C ALA A 405 -7.21 -2.59 19.30
N ALA A 406 -7.25 -2.86 20.60
CA ALA A 406 -7.44 -1.86 21.65
C ALA A 406 -6.31 -0.81 21.77
N HIS A 407 -5.15 -1.05 21.14
CA HIS A 407 -3.99 -0.17 21.17
C HIS A 407 -3.65 0.43 19.80
N LEU A 408 -4.45 0.14 18.77
CA LEU A 408 -4.22 0.67 17.43
C LEU A 408 -4.52 2.17 17.39
N THR A 409 -3.64 2.91 16.75
CA THR A 409 -3.86 4.30 16.39
C THR A 409 -4.82 4.42 15.20
N ALA A 410 -5.44 5.57 15.00
CA ALA A 410 -6.33 5.83 13.86
C ALA A 410 -5.76 5.38 12.48
N PRO A 411 -4.51 5.70 12.08
CA PRO A 411 -3.95 5.21 10.82
C PRO A 411 -3.71 3.69 10.81
N GLU A 412 -3.41 3.08 11.96
CA GLU A 412 -3.28 1.62 12.05
C GLU A 412 -4.64 0.90 11.94
N VAL A 413 -5.73 1.53 12.37
CA VAL A 413 -7.10 1.05 12.15
C VAL A 413 -7.46 1.13 10.66
N GLN A 414 -7.05 2.20 9.96
CA GLN A 414 -7.22 2.30 8.51
C GLN A 414 -6.41 1.21 7.77
N ASP A 415 -5.17 0.96 8.20
CA ASP A 415 -4.37 -0.14 7.67
C ASP A 415 -5.02 -1.50 7.98
N PHE A 416 -5.60 -1.69 9.18
CA PHE A 416 -6.33 -2.90 9.52
C PHE A 416 -7.53 -3.14 8.57
N ALA A 417 -8.34 -2.11 8.32
CA ALA A 417 -9.43 -2.17 7.34
C ALA A 417 -8.91 -2.47 5.92
N PHE A 418 -7.80 -1.87 5.50
CA PHE A 418 -7.14 -2.19 4.23
C PHE A 418 -6.75 -3.67 4.13
N HIS A 419 -6.14 -4.22 5.18
CA HIS A 419 -5.74 -5.63 5.20
C HIS A 419 -6.96 -6.57 5.16
N LEU A 420 -8.06 -6.24 5.85
CA LEU A 420 -9.31 -7.01 5.83
C LEU A 420 -10.01 -7.04 4.46
N LEU A 421 -9.93 -5.96 3.68
CA LEU A 421 -10.50 -5.94 2.33
C LEU A 421 -9.67 -6.75 1.32
N ARG A 422 -8.36 -6.88 1.56
CA ARG A 422 -7.41 -7.57 0.68
C ARG A 422 -7.28 -9.07 1.01
N THR A 423 -7.73 -9.48 2.18
CA THR A 423 -8.00 -10.89 2.48
C THR A 423 -9.18 -11.36 1.65
N ASN A 424 -8.88 -11.90 0.48
CA ASN A 424 -9.88 -12.54 -0.38
C ASN A 424 -10.38 -13.83 0.31
N PHE A 425 -11.25 -13.69 1.31
CA PHE A 425 -11.82 -14.82 2.04
C PHE A 425 -12.69 -15.65 1.11
N GLN A 426 -12.53 -16.97 1.15
CA GLN A 426 -13.44 -17.85 0.42
C GLN A 426 -14.82 -17.83 1.10
N PRO A 427 -15.91 -18.01 0.33
CA PRO A 427 -17.26 -18.13 0.89
C PRO A 427 -17.29 -19.16 2.03
N PRO A 428 -17.99 -18.91 3.16
CA PRO A 428 -19.17 -18.04 3.28
C PRO A 428 -18.92 -16.62 3.81
N ILE A 429 -17.65 -16.21 4.02
CA ILE A 429 -17.35 -14.88 4.54
C ILE A 429 -17.67 -13.83 3.47
N GLN A 430 -18.60 -12.93 3.81
CA GLN A 430 -19.07 -11.83 2.97
C GLN A 430 -18.66 -10.47 3.57
N TYR A 431 -18.83 -9.39 2.81
CA TYR A 431 -18.46 -8.04 3.20
C TYR A 431 -18.98 -7.61 4.59
N HIS A 432 -20.25 -7.92 4.91
CA HIS A 432 -20.84 -7.59 6.22
C HIS A 432 -20.15 -8.28 7.40
N HIS A 433 -19.54 -9.45 7.20
CA HIS A 433 -18.76 -10.12 8.24
C HIS A 433 -17.44 -9.37 8.53
N LEU A 434 -16.90 -8.64 7.55
CA LEU A 434 -15.71 -7.80 7.75
C LEU A 434 -16.04 -6.59 8.61
N VAL A 435 -17.21 -5.97 8.37
CA VAL A 435 -17.75 -4.89 9.20
C VAL A 435 -17.92 -5.37 10.65
N GLN A 436 -18.53 -6.55 10.83
CA GLN A 436 -18.69 -7.16 12.15
C GLN A 436 -17.34 -7.43 12.83
N TRP A 437 -16.35 -7.93 12.08
CA TRP A 437 -15.02 -8.17 12.62
C TRP A 437 -14.41 -6.87 13.16
N LEU A 438 -14.45 -5.78 12.39
CA LEU A 438 -13.95 -4.48 12.84
C LEU A 438 -14.66 -4.00 14.11
N MET A 439 -15.99 -4.06 14.14
CA MET A 439 -16.76 -3.66 15.34
C MET A 439 -16.44 -4.51 16.57
N LEU A 440 -16.25 -5.81 16.40
CA LEU A 440 -15.97 -6.75 17.51
C LEU A 440 -14.50 -6.73 17.95
N SER A 441 -13.60 -6.17 17.13
CA SER A 441 -12.17 -6.15 17.43
C SER A 441 -11.79 -5.26 18.61
N SER A 442 -12.69 -4.41 19.13
CA SER A 442 -12.38 -3.37 20.12
C SER A 442 -11.42 -2.27 19.62
N ALA A 443 -11.22 -2.16 18.30
CA ALA A 443 -10.52 -1.04 17.69
C ALA A 443 -11.33 0.25 17.82
N ASP A 444 -10.65 1.39 18.01
CA ASP A 444 -11.30 2.71 17.98
C ASP A 444 -11.63 3.11 16.52
N VAL A 445 -12.72 2.54 16.00
CA VAL A 445 -13.21 2.84 14.65
C VAL A 445 -13.83 4.24 14.58
N GLU A 446 -14.39 4.73 15.68
CA GLU A 446 -15.13 6.00 15.73
C GLU A 446 -14.23 7.20 15.37
N SER A 447 -13.00 7.22 15.87
CA SER A 447 -12.02 8.27 15.61
C SER A 447 -11.13 8.03 14.38
N SER A 448 -11.28 6.89 13.71
CA SER A 448 -10.36 6.43 12.66
C SER A 448 -10.26 7.39 11.45
N LEU A 449 -11.35 8.08 11.10
CA LEU A 449 -11.40 9.03 9.98
C LEU A 449 -11.06 10.48 10.37
N CYS A 450 -10.85 10.75 11.67
CA CYS A 450 -10.51 12.10 12.14
C CYS A 450 -9.06 12.50 11.82
N SER A 451 -8.18 11.54 11.53
CA SER A 451 -6.75 11.76 11.27
C SER A 451 -6.36 11.83 9.78
N GLY A 452 -7.34 11.74 8.88
CA GLY A 452 -7.15 11.72 7.43
C GLY A 452 -8.07 10.69 6.76
N ILE A 453 -8.47 10.91 5.51
CA ILE A 453 -9.41 10.05 4.79
C ILE A 453 -8.64 9.12 3.84
N PRO A 454 -8.78 7.78 3.98
CA PRO A 454 -8.17 6.84 3.04
C PRO A 454 -8.60 7.11 1.60
N LYS A 455 -7.64 7.09 0.66
CA LYS A 455 -7.92 7.28 -0.78
C LYS A 455 -8.75 6.15 -1.40
N ASP A 456 -8.71 4.97 -0.82
CA ASP A 456 -9.49 3.82 -1.31
C ASP A 456 -10.90 3.91 -0.72
N GLN A 457 -11.87 4.25 -1.59
CA GLN A 457 -13.27 4.39 -1.23
C GLN A 457 -13.84 3.14 -0.56
N LYS A 458 -13.32 1.94 -0.88
CA LYS A 458 -13.78 0.70 -0.25
C LYS A 458 -13.40 0.62 1.23
N ILE A 459 -12.25 1.18 1.62
CA ILE A 459 -11.83 1.30 3.02
C ILE A 459 -12.73 2.28 3.75
N VAL A 460 -12.99 3.44 3.13
CA VAL A 460 -13.86 4.47 3.71
C VAL A 460 -15.25 3.89 3.95
N LYS A 461 -15.84 3.22 2.94
CA LYS A 461 -17.13 2.52 3.07
C LYS A 461 -17.10 1.52 4.23
N LEU A 462 -16.06 0.70 4.35
CA LEU A 462 -15.96 -0.30 5.43
C LEU A 462 -15.88 0.35 6.82
N LEU A 463 -15.14 1.44 6.96
CA LEU A 463 -15.01 2.16 8.22
C LEU A 463 -16.31 2.88 8.61
N LEU A 464 -16.98 3.52 7.64
CA LEU A 464 -18.31 4.12 7.85
C LEU A 464 -19.33 3.05 8.24
N ASP A 465 -19.28 1.89 7.57
CA ASP A 465 -20.13 0.74 7.86
C ASP A 465 -19.91 0.17 9.27
N ALA A 466 -18.70 0.30 9.78
CA ALA A 466 -18.31 -0.09 11.14
C ALA A 466 -18.52 1.03 12.19
N GLY A 467 -19.05 2.19 11.82
CA GLY A 467 -19.41 3.29 12.73
C GLY A 467 -18.39 4.43 12.86
N ALA A 468 -17.48 4.61 11.90
CA ALA A 468 -16.56 5.75 11.90
C ALA A 468 -17.28 7.09 11.68
N ARG A 469 -16.88 8.15 12.40
CA ARG A 469 -17.44 9.49 12.21
C ARG A 469 -16.66 10.25 11.13
N MET A 470 -17.37 10.81 10.15
CA MET A 470 -16.78 11.75 9.19
C MET A 470 -16.47 13.09 9.86
N PRO A 471 -15.33 13.74 9.56
CA PRO A 471 -15.07 15.11 9.99
C PRO A 471 -16.12 16.05 9.38
N SER A 472 -16.68 16.91 10.23
CA SER A 472 -17.84 17.78 9.96
C SER A 472 -17.67 18.82 8.82
N ASN A 473 -16.52 18.86 8.16
CA ASN A 473 -16.19 19.81 7.09
C ASN A 473 -16.31 19.26 5.66
N GLU A 474 -16.72 18.01 5.47
CA GLU A 474 -16.79 17.38 4.13
C GLU A 474 -18.18 16.78 3.83
N MET A 475 -19.22 17.62 3.91
CA MET A 475 -20.50 17.33 3.25
C MET A 475 -20.41 17.61 1.75
N ASP A 476 -19.64 16.81 1.01
CA ASP A 476 -19.80 16.72 -0.44
C ASP A 476 -20.27 15.31 -0.78
N ALA A 477 -21.60 15.18 -0.87
CA ALA A 477 -22.33 13.96 -1.26
C ALA A 477 -22.03 13.47 -2.70
N SER A 478 -21.05 14.06 -3.38
CA SER A 478 -20.62 13.67 -4.73
C SER A 478 -19.45 12.68 -4.76
N THR A 479 -18.82 12.38 -3.62
CA THR A 479 -17.67 11.45 -3.56
C THR A 479 -18.07 9.98 -3.33
N LEU A 480 -19.37 9.71 -3.17
CA LEU A 480 -19.92 8.39 -2.82
C LEU A 480 -20.48 7.59 -4.02
N SER A 481 -20.49 8.13 -5.24
CA SER A 481 -20.87 7.33 -6.41
C SER A 481 -19.72 6.42 -6.85
N VAL A 482 -19.71 5.19 -6.33
CA VAL A 482 -18.96 4.09 -6.97
C VAL A 482 -19.77 3.67 -8.19
N ASP A 483 -19.28 3.98 -9.39
CA ASP A 483 -19.73 3.29 -10.59
C ASP A 483 -19.30 1.82 -10.47
N ASP A 484 -20.28 0.93 -10.32
CA ASP A 484 -20.07 -0.52 -10.39
C ASP A 484 -19.52 -0.87 -11.78
N ASP A 485 -18.23 -1.21 -11.83
CA ASP A 485 -17.65 -1.95 -12.95
C ASP A 485 -18.37 -3.30 -13.02
N LYS A 486 -19.32 -3.38 -13.95
CA LYS A 486 -20.05 -4.59 -14.35
C LYS A 486 -19.08 -5.63 -14.88
N ASP A 487 -18.62 -6.51 -14.00
CA ASP A 487 -18.17 -7.84 -14.42
C ASP A 487 -19.38 -8.78 -14.50
N ASP A 488 -19.50 -9.36 -15.70
CA ASP A 488 -20.58 -10.19 -16.21
C ASP A 488 -20.83 -11.47 -15.39
N SER A 489 -21.80 -11.42 -14.47
CA SER A 489 -22.67 -12.55 -14.15
C SER A 489 -23.97 -12.04 -13.53
N GLY A 490 -25.07 -12.15 -14.27
CA GLY A 490 -26.33 -11.48 -13.99
C GLY A 490 -27.05 -11.90 -12.71
N SER A 491 -27.43 -10.89 -11.92
CA SER A 491 -28.81 -10.67 -11.48
C SER A 491 -28.89 -9.26 -10.89
N SER A 492 -29.79 -8.44 -11.43
CA SER A 492 -29.97 -7.02 -11.13
C SER A 492 -30.47 -6.81 -9.69
N VAL A 493 -29.77 -5.99 -8.91
CA VAL A 493 -30.33 -5.27 -7.76
C VAL A 493 -29.82 -3.84 -7.86
N GLU A 494 -30.74 -2.90 -8.05
CA GLU A 494 -30.46 -1.46 -7.97
C GLU A 494 -30.30 -1.09 -6.49
N GLU A 495 -29.08 -0.82 -6.02
CA GLU A 495 -28.83 -0.23 -4.69
C GLU A 495 -29.07 1.28 -4.75
N ILE A 496 -30.04 1.75 -3.97
CA ILE A 496 -30.37 3.18 -3.83
C ILE A 496 -29.55 3.74 -2.67
N ASP A 497 -28.70 4.72 -2.97
CA ASP A 497 -27.92 5.54 -2.04
C ASP A 497 -28.88 6.47 -1.27
N ILE A 498 -29.11 6.25 0.04
CA ILE A 498 -29.95 7.12 0.88
C ILE A 498 -29.26 7.37 2.24
N PRO A 499 -29.13 8.63 2.70
CA PRO A 499 -28.57 8.97 4.01
C PRO A 499 -29.36 8.39 5.19
N VAL A 500 -28.63 7.92 6.21
CA VAL A 500 -29.12 7.11 7.36
C VAL A 500 -30.21 7.78 8.22
N ASP A 501 -30.39 9.10 8.13
CA ASP A 501 -31.33 9.87 8.97
C ASP A 501 -32.57 10.41 8.23
N GLN A 502 -32.80 10.07 6.95
CA GLN A 502 -33.99 10.55 6.24
C GLN A 502 -35.21 9.63 6.46
N ILE A 503 -36.34 10.28 6.75
CA ILE A 503 -37.69 9.71 6.76
C ILE A 503 -38.32 9.92 5.38
N ASP A 504 -38.96 8.88 4.83
CA ASP A 504 -39.71 9.00 3.58
C ASP A 504 -40.94 9.92 3.73
N GLY A 505 -41.65 10.20 2.62
CA GLY A 505 -42.87 11.01 2.63
C GLY A 505 -44.03 10.46 3.49
N ASN A 506 -43.89 9.25 4.03
CA ASN A 506 -44.81 8.58 4.95
C ASN A 506 -44.25 8.51 6.39
N GLY A 507 -43.14 9.20 6.69
CA GLY A 507 -42.50 9.21 8.00
C GLY A 507 -41.70 7.94 8.34
N ARG A 508 -41.34 7.11 7.36
CA ARG A 508 -40.64 5.84 7.55
C ARG A 508 -39.12 6.04 7.50
N SER A 509 -38.40 5.62 8.52
CA SER A 509 -36.92 5.64 8.54
C SER A 509 -36.32 4.55 7.65
N LEU A 510 -35.03 4.64 7.33
CA LEU A 510 -34.27 3.66 6.54
C LEU A 510 -34.44 2.21 7.08
N LEU A 511 -34.61 2.07 8.41
CA LEU A 511 -34.92 0.82 9.12
C LEU A 511 -36.24 0.17 8.70
N HIS A 512 -37.27 0.96 8.40
CA HIS A 512 -38.55 0.42 7.92
C HIS A 512 -38.38 -0.21 6.54
N THR A 513 -37.62 0.43 5.64
CA THR A 513 -37.40 -0.06 4.28
C THR A 513 -36.47 -1.28 4.23
N SER A 514 -35.43 -1.33 5.06
CA SER A 514 -34.55 -2.51 5.19
C SER A 514 -35.26 -3.70 5.85
N SER A 515 -36.19 -3.43 6.78
CA SER A 515 -37.09 -4.45 7.32
C SER A 515 -38.04 -5.00 6.27
N TYR A 516 -38.26 -4.32 5.13
CA TYR A 516 -39.06 -4.84 4.02
C TYR A 516 -38.30 -5.83 3.11
N GLN A 517 -36.96 -5.80 3.13
CA GLN A 517 -36.09 -6.56 2.22
C GLN A 517 -35.31 -7.69 2.91
N GLY A 518 -35.54 -7.95 4.20
CA GLY A 518 -34.88 -9.02 4.95
C GLY A 518 -33.40 -8.77 5.30
N GLN A 519 -32.83 -7.60 4.93
CA GLN A 519 -31.49 -7.18 5.32
C GLN A 519 -31.55 -6.39 6.63
N LEU A 520 -31.89 -7.05 7.74
CA LEU A 520 -31.71 -6.46 9.07
C LEU A 520 -30.39 -6.93 9.68
N LEU A 521 -29.29 -6.38 9.18
CA LEU A 521 -27.97 -6.58 9.81
C LEU A 521 -27.54 -5.30 10.50
N PHE A 522 -27.73 -5.30 11.81
CA PHE A 522 -26.64 -4.97 12.73
C PHE A 522 -26.14 -3.51 12.70
N TRP A 523 -27.07 -2.55 12.77
CA TRP A 523 -26.70 -1.17 13.08
C TRP A 523 -27.29 -0.80 14.44
N GLY A 524 -26.45 -0.25 15.32
CA GLY A 524 -26.86 0.34 16.61
C GLY A 524 -27.62 1.66 16.43
N THR A 525 -28.52 1.72 15.46
CA THR A 525 -29.38 2.87 15.18
C THR A 525 -30.64 2.80 16.05
N ALA A 526 -31.19 3.97 16.42
CA ALA A 526 -32.27 4.12 17.40
C ALA A 526 -33.47 3.21 17.07
N VAL A 527 -33.62 2.14 17.85
CA VAL A 527 -34.59 1.06 17.63
C VAL A 527 -36.03 1.46 18.01
N ASP A 528 -36.22 2.70 18.47
CA ASP A 528 -37.48 3.24 19.01
C ASP A 528 -38.27 4.09 18.01
N HIS A 529 -37.85 4.14 16.73
CA HIS A 529 -38.57 4.90 15.72
C HIS A 529 -39.88 4.23 15.30
N ILE A 530 -40.95 5.03 15.28
CA ILE A 530 -42.29 4.68 14.82
C ILE A 530 -42.57 5.37 13.48
N ASP A 531 -43.21 4.68 12.54
CA ASP A 531 -43.60 5.28 11.26
C ASP A 531 -44.85 6.19 11.38
N GLY A 532 -45.22 6.87 10.29
CA GLY A 532 -46.41 7.73 10.23
C GLY A 532 -47.75 7.03 10.45
N GLU A 533 -47.77 5.69 10.43
CA GLU A 533 -48.94 4.86 10.77
C GLU A 533 -48.91 4.39 12.24
N GLY A 534 -47.91 4.83 13.01
CA GLY A 534 -47.72 4.48 14.41
C GLY A 534 -47.09 3.10 14.62
N ARG A 535 -46.60 2.43 13.57
CA ARG A 535 -46.01 1.09 13.66
C ARG A 535 -44.57 1.18 14.11
N SER A 536 -44.20 0.33 15.07
CA SER A 536 -42.80 0.13 15.44
C SER A 536 -42.10 -0.78 14.42
N VAL A 537 -40.77 -0.77 14.43
CA VAL A 537 -39.93 -1.67 13.62
C VAL A 537 -40.29 -3.15 13.89
N LEU A 538 -40.70 -3.48 15.12
CA LEU A 538 -41.16 -4.82 15.48
C LEU A 538 -42.46 -5.22 14.75
N CYS A 539 -43.39 -4.29 14.53
CA CYS A 539 -44.62 -4.54 13.77
C CYS A 539 -44.32 -4.89 12.31
N VAL A 540 -43.34 -4.21 11.70
CA VAL A 540 -42.96 -4.45 10.29
C VAL A 540 -42.20 -5.77 10.15
N ALA A 541 -41.26 -6.05 11.06
CA ALA A 541 -40.58 -7.34 11.11
C ALA A 541 -41.55 -8.52 11.32
N ALA A 542 -42.59 -8.32 12.13
CA ALA A 542 -43.62 -9.32 12.37
C ALA A 542 -44.51 -9.55 11.14
N ALA A 543 -44.84 -8.51 10.38
CA ALA A 543 -45.56 -8.61 9.10
C ALA A 543 -44.78 -9.36 8.01
N GLN A 544 -43.44 -9.41 8.11
CA GLN A 544 -42.56 -10.13 7.18
C GLN A 544 -42.35 -11.61 7.53
N GLY A 545 -42.64 -12.01 8.77
CA GLY A 545 -42.43 -13.38 9.23
C GLY A 545 -40.97 -13.81 9.39
N ASN A 546 -40.03 -12.89 9.69
CA ASN A 546 -38.62 -13.25 9.91
C ASN A 546 -38.29 -13.44 11.40
N PRO A 547 -38.21 -14.69 11.92
CA PRO A 547 -38.08 -14.96 13.34
C PRO A 547 -36.74 -14.50 13.90
N ALA A 548 -35.64 -14.57 13.14
CA ALA A 548 -34.31 -14.13 13.58
C ALA A 548 -34.25 -12.61 13.86
N VAL A 549 -35.00 -11.84 13.07
CA VAL A 549 -35.10 -10.38 13.22
C VAL A 549 -35.98 -10.00 14.41
N VAL A 550 -37.16 -10.63 14.54
CA VAL A 550 -38.07 -10.43 15.68
C VAL A 550 -37.37 -10.79 17.00
N THR A 551 -36.58 -11.86 16.98
CA THR A 551 -35.72 -12.33 18.07
C THR A 551 -34.75 -11.25 18.53
N LEU A 552 -33.96 -10.70 17.60
CA LEU A 552 -32.96 -9.67 17.90
C LEU A 552 -33.59 -8.38 18.45
N LEU A 553 -34.74 -7.97 17.90
CA LEU A 553 -35.46 -6.77 18.33
C LEU A 553 -36.06 -6.93 19.74
N LEU A 554 -36.58 -8.11 20.07
CA LEU A 554 -37.05 -8.42 21.42
C LEU A 554 -35.90 -8.51 22.44
N ASP A 555 -34.69 -8.92 22.04
CA ASP A 555 -33.50 -8.88 22.92
C ASP A 555 -33.00 -7.45 23.18
N ARG A 556 -33.32 -6.52 22.28
CA ARG A 556 -33.05 -5.09 22.45
C ARG A 556 -34.10 -4.35 23.29
N GLY A 557 -35.14 -5.04 23.75
CA GLY A 557 -36.12 -4.51 24.70
C GLY A 557 -37.29 -3.76 24.08
N LEU A 558 -37.60 -3.99 22.80
CA LEU A 558 -38.76 -3.37 22.15
C LEU A 558 -40.08 -3.88 22.74
N ASP A 559 -41.05 -2.97 22.85
CA ASP A 559 -42.36 -3.28 23.39
C ASP A 559 -43.15 -4.21 22.45
N GLU A 560 -43.28 -5.47 22.86
CA GLU A 560 -44.05 -6.52 22.17
C GLU A 560 -45.56 -6.21 22.09
N MET A 561 -46.03 -5.27 22.91
CA MET A 561 -47.42 -4.83 22.97
C MET A 561 -47.67 -3.46 22.33
N HIS A 562 -46.66 -2.89 21.66
CA HIS A 562 -46.78 -1.61 20.96
C HIS A 562 -47.95 -1.63 19.98
N ARG A 563 -48.78 -0.58 19.99
CA ARG A 563 -49.97 -0.47 19.14
C ARG A 563 -49.79 0.61 18.11
N ASP A 564 -50.10 0.28 16.86
CA ASP A 564 -50.16 1.27 15.79
C ASP A 564 -51.41 2.16 15.88
N ASN A 565 -51.54 3.12 14.96
CA ASN A 565 -52.68 4.06 14.93
C ASN A 565 -54.03 3.35 14.67
N GLY A 566 -54.01 2.10 14.20
CA GLY A 566 -55.19 1.23 14.07
C GLY A 566 -55.49 0.38 15.30
N GLY A 567 -54.63 0.43 16.33
CA GLY A 567 -54.73 -0.39 17.54
C GLY A 567 -54.15 -1.80 17.38
N TRP A 568 -53.41 -2.07 16.30
CA TRP A 568 -52.84 -3.38 16.00
C TRP A 568 -51.48 -3.55 16.67
N THR A 569 -51.28 -4.72 17.28
CA THR A 569 -49.99 -5.12 17.84
C THR A 569 -49.19 -5.88 16.77
N PRO A 570 -47.88 -6.09 16.98
CA PRO A 570 -47.09 -6.98 16.12
C PRO A 570 -47.75 -8.36 15.86
N LEU A 571 -48.63 -8.86 16.74
CA LEU A 571 -49.29 -10.19 16.62
C LEU A 571 -50.31 -10.14 15.54
N HIS A 572 -51.11 -9.07 15.61
CA HIS A 572 -52.22 -8.86 14.73
C HIS A 572 -51.68 -8.75 13.30
N MET A 573 -50.52 -8.10 13.14
CA MET A 573 -49.82 -8.01 11.86
C MET A 573 -49.27 -9.37 11.38
N ALA A 574 -48.57 -10.12 12.22
CA ALA A 574 -48.05 -11.45 11.83
C ALA A 574 -49.17 -12.46 11.51
N ALA A 575 -50.27 -12.42 12.26
CA ALA A 575 -51.42 -13.29 12.06
C ALA A 575 -52.23 -12.91 10.82
N TYR A 576 -52.30 -11.63 10.48
CA TYR A 576 -53.01 -11.14 9.29
C TYR A 576 -52.30 -11.51 7.99
N GLU A 577 -50.97 -11.41 7.95
CA GLU A 577 -50.14 -11.80 6.79
C GLU A 577 -49.92 -13.33 6.69
N GLY A 578 -50.50 -14.11 7.60
CA GLY A 578 -50.50 -15.58 7.52
C GLY A 578 -49.21 -16.24 8.00
N HIS A 579 -48.34 -15.51 8.71
CA HIS A 579 -47.09 -16.03 9.29
C HIS A 579 -47.31 -16.77 10.63
N PHE A 580 -48.58 -17.06 10.97
CA PHE A 580 -48.95 -17.80 12.17
C PHE A 580 -50.18 -18.70 11.91
N GLU A 581 -50.00 -20.03 11.95
CA GLU A 581 -51.10 -20.98 11.99
C GLU A 581 -51.45 -21.31 13.45
N ALA A 582 -52.46 -20.64 14.00
CA ALA A 582 -53.05 -21.06 15.25
C ALA A 582 -53.75 -22.41 15.06
N GLY A 583 -53.26 -23.44 15.75
CA GLY A 583 -53.84 -24.78 15.79
C GLY A 583 -55.36 -24.74 16.02
N ASN A 584 -56.04 -25.63 15.29
CA ASN A 584 -57.46 -25.63 14.94
C ASN A 584 -58.46 -25.85 16.11
N LYS A 585 -58.32 -25.16 17.26
CA LYS A 585 -59.25 -25.33 18.40
C LYS A 585 -59.76 -24.08 19.11
N ASP A 586 -59.30 -22.87 18.81
CA ASP A 586 -59.79 -21.66 19.52
C ASP A 586 -60.34 -20.58 18.60
N LYS A 587 -61.19 -20.97 17.63
CA LYS A 587 -61.85 -20.03 16.72
C LYS A 587 -63.05 -19.26 17.31
N GLU A 588 -63.40 -19.46 18.58
CA GLU A 588 -64.60 -18.79 19.14
C GLU A 588 -64.45 -18.11 20.50
N TYR A 589 -63.29 -18.12 21.17
CA TYR A 589 -63.14 -17.47 22.49
C TYR A 589 -61.77 -16.79 22.71
N GLY A 590 -61.14 -16.30 21.64
CA GLY A 590 -59.80 -15.70 21.69
C GLY A 590 -59.73 -14.19 21.97
N GLN A 591 -60.84 -13.47 22.11
CA GLN A 591 -60.81 -11.99 22.19
C GLN A 591 -60.69 -11.41 23.61
N GLU A 592 -60.86 -12.20 24.67
CA GLU A 592 -60.84 -11.66 26.05
C GLU A 592 -59.71 -12.21 26.94
N ARG A 593 -58.94 -13.21 26.49
CA ARG A 593 -57.94 -13.89 27.36
C ARG A 593 -56.48 -13.48 27.16
N MET A 594 -56.18 -12.52 26.28
CA MET A 594 -54.80 -12.06 26.00
C MET A 594 -54.46 -10.69 26.61
N LYS A 595 -55.06 -10.35 27.76
CA LYS A 595 -54.81 -9.06 28.45
C LYS A 595 -53.83 -9.12 29.63
N GLU A 596 -53.25 -10.27 29.97
CA GLU A 596 -52.36 -10.43 31.13
C GLU A 596 -51.32 -11.52 30.80
N GLU A 597 -50.00 -11.34 30.75
CA GLU A 597 -49.03 -10.30 31.14
C GLU A 597 -47.86 -10.35 30.12
N GLY A 598 -47.61 -9.33 29.30
CA GLY A 598 -46.48 -9.29 28.33
C GLY A 598 -46.62 -10.17 27.07
N GLY A 599 -47.32 -11.30 27.08
CA GLY A 599 -46.59 -12.54 27.26
C GLY A 599 -47.35 -13.73 26.68
N ARG A 600 -46.72 -14.87 26.45
CA ARG A 600 -45.38 -15.27 26.90
C ARG A 600 -44.41 -15.29 25.73
N ARG A 601 -43.69 -14.17 25.63
CA ARG A 601 -42.57 -13.75 24.76
C ARG A 601 -42.81 -13.81 23.25
N PHE A 602 -43.90 -13.19 22.86
CA PHE A 602 -44.63 -13.36 21.62
C PHE A 602 -44.07 -14.28 20.53
N VAL A 603 -44.39 -15.56 20.63
CA VAL A 603 -44.90 -16.21 21.86
C VAL A 603 -43.97 -17.40 22.13
N GLU A 604 -42.75 -17.06 22.53
CA GLU A 604 -41.45 -17.74 22.42
C GLU A 604 -40.80 -17.66 21.03
N ARG A 605 -40.80 -16.43 20.46
CA ARG A 605 -40.14 -15.97 19.22
C ARG A 605 -40.70 -16.47 17.88
N MET A 606 -42.00 -16.68 17.81
CA MET A 606 -42.73 -16.99 16.56
C MET A 606 -42.11 -18.11 15.67
N SER A 607 -41.52 -19.23 16.13
CA SER A 607 -41.26 -19.83 17.45
C SER A 607 -40.13 -20.86 17.22
N GLU A 608 -38.85 -20.42 17.21
CA GLU A 608 -37.67 -20.96 16.47
C GLU A 608 -37.70 -20.81 14.93
#